data_AF-A0A640VZ02-F1
#
_entry.id   AF-A0A640VZ02-F1
#
_cell.length_a   1.000
_cell.length_b   1.000
_cell.length_c   1.000
_cell.angle_alpha   90.00
_cell.angle_beta   90.00
_cell.angle_gamma   90.00
#
_symmetry.space_group_name_H-M   'P 1'
#
loop_
_entity.id
_entity.type
_entity.pdbx_description
1 polymer ?
#
loop_
_entity_poly.entity_id
_entity_poly.type
_entity_poly.pdbx_seq_one_letter_code
_entity_poly.pdbx_strand_id
1 'polypeptide(L)'
;MDTIEKIKRLKEERNAIILAHNYQRPEIQDVADFVGDSLALAMKAKKTAADVIVFCGVDFMAESAKIVNPDKIVLHPDTSAKCPMAAMVDADSLVAFKRKYEMDVVSYINTTAEVKAVSDTCCTSANAVKVVKNMPNGIIFVPDENLGQYVKRFVKDKEIILWPGFCPTHEGIEKEDILKLKKEHPDAEILAHPECTADVIDIATKVASTEGMVKYALASSSKKFIVATEKELCYRMKKEMPEKEFYAPENAICPTMKKITLEKVMECLKKMKPEIIIDKEIIKKAQKPLERMIEIGRE
;
A
#
# COMPACT_ATOMS: atom_id res chain seq x y z
N MET A 1 21.87 -26.20 -0.37
CA MET A 1 20.98 -25.26 0.34
C MET A 1 20.15 -24.53 -0.69
N ASP A 2 18.84 -24.73 -0.58
CA ASP A 2 17.84 -24.01 -1.35
C ASP A 2 17.89 -22.49 -1.05
N THR A 3 17.38 -21.66 -1.97
CA THR A 3 17.39 -20.19 -1.81
C THR A 3 16.60 -19.77 -0.56
N ILE A 4 15.48 -20.43 -0.25
CA ILE A 4 14.67 -20.12 0.93
C ILE A 4 15.43 -20.45 2.22
N GLU A 5 16.13 -21.58 2.26
CA GLU A 5 16.97 -21.96 3.41
C GLU A 5 18.08 -20.94 3.66
N LYS A 6 18.72 -20.43 2.59
CA LYS A 6 19.74 -19.38 2.70
C LYS A 6 19.15 -18.08 3.24
N ILE A 7 17.96 -17.68 2.77
CA ILE A 7 17.27 -16.48 3.27
C ILE A 7 16.97 -16.63 4.77
N LYS A 8 16.45 -17.78 5.21
CA LYS A 8 16.17 -18.03 6.63
C LYS A 8 17.43 -17.92 7.48
N ARG A 9 18.53 -18.57 7.06
CA ARG A 9 19.81 -18.49 7.78
C ARG A 9 20.35 -17.06 7.85
N LEU A 10 20.38 -16.35 6.72
CA LEU A 10 20.85 -14.96 6.67
C LEU A 10 19.98 -14.03 7.51
N LYS A 11 18.67 -14.27 7.57
CA LYS A 11 17.76 -13.48 8.40
C LYS A 11 18.12 -13.59 9.89
N GLU A 12 18.40 -14.80 10.36
CA GLU A 12 18.84 -15.05 11.74
C GLU A 12 20.21 -14.43 12.01
N GLU A 13 21.19 -14.65 11.12
CA GLU A 13 22.55 -14.08 11.22
C GLU A 13 22.56 -12.54 11.31
N ARG A 14 21.55 -11.88 10.72
CA ARG A 14 21.45 -10.41 10.64
C ARG A 14 20.46 -9.81 11.64
N ASN A 15 19.81 -10.62 12.48
CA ASN A 15 18.65 -10.17 13.28
C ASN A 15 17.66 -9.36 12.42
N ALA A 16 17.30 -9.90 11.26
CA ALA A 16 16.47 -9.22 10.27
C ALA A 16 15.01 -9.64 10.34
N ILE A 17 14.13 -8.76 9.90
CA ILE A 17 12.72 -9.05 9.62
C ILE A 17 12.43 -8.78 8.15
N ILE A 18 11.71 -9.69 7.49
CA ILE A 18 11.23 -9.52 6.11
C ILE A 18 9.77 -9.10 6.17
N LEU A 19 9.49 -7.88 5.70
CA LEU A 19 8.14 -7.33 5.59
C LEU A 19 7.72 -7.34 4.12
N ALA A 20 6.58 -7.94 3.79
CA ALA A 20 6.10 -8.03 2.41
C ALA A 20 4.71 -7.42 2.23
N HIS A 21 4.54 -6.70 1.11
CA HIS A 21 3.21 -6.24 0.70
C HIS A 21 2.36 -7.40 0.15
N ASN A 22 1.05 -7.30 0.28
CA ASN A 22 0.07 -8.26 -0.26
C ASN A 22 0.19 -8.55 -1.76
N TYR A 23 0.81 -7.64 -2.51
CA TYR A 23 1.01 -7.76 -3.96
C TYR A 23 2.36 -8.40 -4.32
N GLN A 24 3.10 -8.89 -3.33
CA GLN A 24 4.33 -9.62 -3.61
C GLN A 24 4.05 -10.98 -4.23
N ARG A 25 5.03 -11.51 -4.94
CA ARG A 25 4.96 -12.87 -5.51
C ARG A 25 4.69 -13.90 -4.39
N PRO A 26 3.98 -15.01 -4.66
CA PRO A 26 3.70 -16.05 -3.67
C PRO A 26 4.92 -16.47 -2.85
N GLU A 27 6.04 -16.72 -3.51
CA GLU A 27 7.29 -17.15 -2.89
C GLU A 27 7.91 -16.08 -1.99
N ILE A 28 7.67 -14.79 -2.26
CA ILE A 28 8.09 -13.68 -1.39
C ILE A 28 7.18 -13.59 -0.17
N GLN A 29 5.87 -13.78 -0.35
CA GLN A 29 4.93 -13.82 0.77
C GLN A 29 5.23 -14.99 1.72
N ASP A 30 5.68 -16.13 1.19
CA ASP A 30 6.00 -17.32 1.98
C ASP A 30 7.28 -17.21 2.82
N VAL A 31 8.26 -16.42 2.38
CA VAL A 31 9.50 -16.18 3.15
C VAL A 31 9.41 -15.00 4.10
N ALA A 32 8.37 -14.17 3.98
CA ALA A 32 8.17 -12.99 4.82
C ALA A 32 7.77 -13.36 6.26
N ASP A 33 8.23 -12.58 7.22
CA ASP A 33 7.81 -12.67 8.63
C ASP A 33 6.44 -12.02 8.86
N PHE A 34 6.08 -11.10 7.98
CA PHE A 34 4.81 -10.41 8.02
C PHE A 34 4.38 -9.99 6.62
N VAL A 35 3.13 -10.27 6.27
CA VAL A 35 2.50 -9.87 5.02
C VAL A 35 1.31 -8.96 5.35
N GLY A 36 1.18 -7.82 4.68
CA GLY A 36 0.10 -6.88 4.98
C GLY A 36 -0.08 -5.73 3.99
N ASP A 37 -1.09 -4.90 4.26
CA ASP A 37 -1.27 -3.62 3.58
C ASP A 37 -0.31 -2.54 4.11
N SER A 38 -0.28 -1.37 3.46
CA SER A 38 0.66 -0.29 3.81
C SER A 38 0.56 0.16 5.27
N LEU A 39 -0.65 0.20 5.85
CA LEU A 39 -0.85 0.59 7.25
C LEU A 39 -0.32 -0.48 8.20
N ALA A 40 -0.66 -1.75 7.94
CA ALA A 40 -0.20 -2.89 8.72
C ALA A 40 1.34 -3.00 8.72
N LEU A 41 1.96 -2.79 7.56
CA LEU A 41 3.42 -2.79 7.41
C LEU A 41 4.09 -1.64 8.15
N ALA A 42 3.54 -0.42 8.09
CA ALA A 42 4.07 0.72 8.84
C ALA A 42 4.00 0.47 10.36
N MET A 43 2.88 -0.07 10.86
CA MET A 43 2.75 -0.46 12.27
C MET A 43 3.72 -1.58 12.67
N LYS A 44 3.90 -2.60 11.82
CA LYS A 44 4.82 -3.71 12.10
C LYS A 44 6.27 -3.23 12.11
N ALA A 45 6.65 -2.36 11.17
CA ALA A 45 7.96 -1.73 11.11
C ALA A 45 8.23 -0.92 12.38
N LYS A 46 7.27 -0.11 12.86
CA LYS A 46 7.44 0.68 14.10
C LYS A 46 7.62 -0.20 15.36
N LYS A 47 6.98 -1.37 15.41
CA LYS A 47 6.97 -2.27 16.58
C LYS A 47 8.08 -3.32 16.59
N THR A 48 8.84 -3.49 15.51
CA THR A 48 9.84 -4.56 15.42
C THR A 48 11.05 -4.32 16.33
N ALA A 49 11.59 -5.38 16.92
CA ALA A 49 12.86 -5.36 17.66
C ALA A 49 14.07 -5.78 16.79
N ALA A 50 13.82 -6.17 15.53
CA ALA A 50 14.87 -6.50 14.57
C ALA A 50 15.74 -5.27 14.26
N ASP A 51 17.04 -5.47 14.08
CA ASP A 51 18.00 -4.41 13.72
C ASP A 51 17.90 -4.04 12.23
N VAL A 52 17.46 -5.01 11.42
CA VAL A 52 17.42 -4.92 9.96
C VAL A 52 16.00 -5.21 9.46
N ILE A 53 15.49 -4.34 8.60
CA ILE A 53 14.21 -4.54 7.91
C ILE A 53 14.49 -4.76 6.43
N VAL A 54 14.16 -5.93 5.88
CA VAL A 54 14.10 -6.13 4.43
C VAL A 54 12.67 -5.86 3.98
N PHE A 55 12.48 -4.77 3.25
CA PHE A 55 11.16 -4.33 2.81
C PHE A 55 10.87 -4.81 1.39
N CYS A 56 10.04 -5.85 1.27
CA CYS A 56 9.56 -6.40 0.01
C CYS A 56 8.30 -5.66 -0.45
N GLY A 57 8.51 -4.51 -1.06
CA GLY A 57 7.47 -3.63 -1.57
C GLY A 57 8.01 -2.73 -2.66
N VAL A 58 7.45 -1.53 -2.76
CA VAL A 58 7.97 -0.44 -3.59
C VAL A 58 8.66 0.61 -2.73
N ASP A 59 9.43 1.48 -3.37
CA ASP A 59 10.28 2.52 -2.80
C ASP A 59 9.65 3.29 -1.62
N PHE A 60 8.49 3.92 -1.82
CA PHE A 60 7.88 4.76 -0.77
C PHE A 60 7.54 3.99 0.50
N MET A 61 7.30 2.67 0.40
CA MET A 61 6.96 1.85 1.57
C MET A 61 8.21 1.58 2.41
N ALA A 62 9.34 1.29 1.75
CA ALA A 62 10.62 1.16 2.43
C ALA A 62 11.11 2.49 2.99
N GLU A 63 10.88 3.60 2.27
CA GLU A 63 11.10 4.95 2.81
C GLU A 63 10.27 5.20 4.06
N SER A 64 8.99 4.84 4.05
CA SER A 64 8.11 4.97 5.22
C SER A 64 8.62 4.13 6.40
N ALA A 65 9.13 2.93 6.15
CA ALA A 65 9.74 2.09 7.18
C ALA A 65 11.03 2.71 7.76
N LYS A 66 11.85 3.38 6.93
CA LYS A 66 13.04 4.12 7.37
C LYS A 66 12.67 5.38 8.15
N ILE A 67 11.64 6.11 7.74
CA ILE A 67 11.18 7.31 8.46
C ILE A 67 10.72 6.96 9.87
N VAL A 68 9.96 5.87 10.05
CA VAL A 68 9.49 5.43 11.39
C VAL A 68 10.55 4.64 12.18
N ASN A 69 11.70 4.33 11.57
CA ASN A 69 12.85 3.67 12.21
C ASN A 69 14.18 4.27 11.71
N PRO A 70 14.50 5.54 12.06
CA PRO A 70 15.65 6.24 11.49
C PRO A 70 16.99 5.54 11.77
N ASP A 71 17.10 4.89 12.93
CA ASP A 71 18.33 4.25 13.41
C ASP A 71 18.50 2.80 12.92
N LYS A 72 17.45 2.17 12.36
CA LYS A 72 17.53 0.79 11.85
C LYS A 72 18.02 0.77 10.41
N ILE A 73 18.61 -0.35 10.01
CA ILE A 73 18.97 -0.60 8.62
C ILE A 73 17.71 -1.04 7.88
N VAL A 74 17.31 -0.29 6.85
CA VAL A 74 16.18 -0.66 5.99
C VAL A 74 16.71 -0.98 4.60
N LEU A 75 16.54 -2.22 4.16
CA LEU A 75 17.00 -2.72 2.87
C LEU A 75 15.83 -2.83 1.89
N HIS A 76 16.07 -2.46 0.64
CA HIS A 76 15.09 -2.58 -0.44
C HIS A 76 15.65 -3.47 -1.57
N PRO A 77 15.08 -4.67 -1.84
CA PRO A 77 15.62 -5.63 -2.79
C PRO A 77 15.84 -5.14 -4.22
N ASP A 78 15.04 -4.18 -4.67
CA ASP A 78 15.21 -3.56 -6.00
C ASP A 78 14.89 -2.06 -5.99
N THR A 79 15.90 -1.21 -6.07
CA THR A 79 15.74 0.27 -6.07
C THR A 79 14.98 0.82 -7.28
N SER A 80 14.75 0.00 -8.32
CA SER A 80 13.91 0.35 -9.46
C SER A 80 12.43 0.00 -9.26
N ALA A 81 12.04 -0.68 -8.17
CA ALA A 81 10.65 -0.95 -7.83
C ALA A 81 10.00 0.31 -7.26
N LYS A 82 9.72 1.27 -8.14
CA LYS A 82 9.10 2.54 -7.79
C LYS A 82 7.62 2.54 -8.10
N CYS A 83 6.81 3.17 -7.26
CA CYS A 83 5.39 3.34 -7.57
C CYS A 83 5.21 4.46 -8.61
N PRO A 84 4.63 4.19 -9.80
CA PRO A 84 4.42 5.23 -10.81
C PRO A 84 3.48 6.33 -10.31
N MET A 85 2.44 5.96 -9.55
CA MET A 85 1.50 6.91 -8.94
C MET A 85 2.17 7.83 -7.91
N ALA A 86 3.10 7.30 -7.11
CA ALA A 86 3.84 8.13 -6.15
C ALA A 86 4.73 9.17 -6.84
N ALA A 87 5.15 8.89 -8.09
CA ALA A 87 5.92 9.81 -8.92
C ALA A 87 5.05 10.85 -9.67
N MET A 88 3.72 10.77 -9.57
CA MET A 88 2.80 11.74 -10.20
C MET A 88 2.67 13.04 -9.39
N VAL A 89 3.26 13.10 -8.19
CA VAL A 89 3.32 14.31 -7.34
C VAL A 89 4.75 14.51 -6.84
N ASP A 90 5.25 15.73 -6.95
CA ASP A 90 6.53 16.15 -6.37
C ASP A 90 6.31 17.22 -5.29
N ALA A 91 7.30 17.37 -4.41
CA ALA A 91 7.18 18.27 -3.25
C ALA A 91 7.10 19.75 -3.64
N ASP A 92 7.82 20.18 -4.68
CA ASP A 92 7.87 21.59 -5.09
C ASP A 92 6.53 22.03 -5.68
N SER A 93 5.98 21.23 -6.60
CA SER A 93 4.67 21.46 -7.18
C SER A 93 3.57 21.43 -6.11
N LEU A 94 3.65 20.51 -5.15
CA LEU A 94 2.70 20.42 -4.04
C LEU A 94 2.78 21.63 -3.10
N VAL A 95 3.99 22.14 -2.80
CA VAL A 95 4.17 23.35 -1.99
C VAL A 95 3.57 24.57 -2.71
N ALA A 96 3.80 24.70 -4.02
CA ALA A 96 3.20 25.78 -4.81
C ALA A 96 1.66 25.69 -4.79
N PHE A 97 1.12 24.47 -4.93
CA PHE A 97 -0.32 24.22 -4.89
C PHE A 97 -0.91 24.53 -3.50
N LYS A 98 -0.25 24.09 -2.42
CA LYS A 98 -0.63 24.38 -1.03
C LYS A 98 -0.70 25.89 -0.77
N ARG A 99 0.26 26.67 -1.26
CA ARG A 99 0.27 28.14 -1.13
C ARG A 99 -0.87 28.81 -1.90
N LYS A 100 -1.23 28.27 -3.06
CA LYS A 100 -2.31 28.84 -3.89
C LYS A 100 -3.68 28.71 -3.23
N TYR A 101 -3.96 27.58 -2.58
CA TYR A 101 -5.28 27.31 -1.99
C TYR A 101 -5.34 27.55 -0.48
N GLU A 102 -4.20 27.71 0.19
CA GLU A 102 -4.11 27.87 1.65
C GLU A 102 -4.82 26.75 2.43
N MET A 103 -4.75 25.51 1.92
CA MET A 103 -5.39 24.32 2.49
C MET A 103 -4.39 23.34 3.11
N ASP A 104 -4.87 22.51 4.02
CA ASP A 104 -4.09 21.39 4.54
C ASP A 104 -3.92 20.30 3.47
N VAL A 105 -2.80 19.57 3.51
CA VAL A 105 -2.47 18.49 2.60
C VAL A 105 -2.61 17.14 3.32
N VAL A 106 -3.45 16.29 2.76
CA VAL A 106 -3.56 14.87 3.12
C VAL A 106 -2.90 14.03 2.02
N SER A 107 -1.74 13.46 2.34
CA SER A 107 -1.01 12.61 1.41
C SER A 107 -1.33 11.14 1.64
N TYR A 108 -1.79 10.45 0.61
CA TYR A 108 -1.78 9.00 0.59
C TYR A 108 -0.34 8.50 0.81
N ILE A 109 -0.18 7.37 1.51
CA ILE A 109 1.15 6.81 1.81
C ILE A 109 1.97 6.53 0.55
N ASN A 110 1.31 6.34 -0.59
CA ASN A 110 1.89 6.19 -1.92
C ASN A 110 2.41 7.53 -2.46
N THR A 111 3.37 8.12 -1.77
CA THR A 111 4.04 9.40 -2.03
C THR A 111 5.50 9.31 -1.61
N THR A 112 6.39 10.14 -2.13
CA THR A 112 7.80 10.14 -1.69
C THR A 112 7.96 10.65 -0.25
N ALA A 113 9.09 10.37 0.39
CA ALA A 113 9.47 10.97 1.66
C ALA A 113 9.43 12.52 1.63
N GLU A 114 9.83 13.14 0.51
CA GLU A 114 9.82 14.60 0.33
C GLU A 114 8.40 15.16 0.31
N VAL A 115 7.48 14.50 -0.39
CA VAL A 115 6.06 14.87 -0.40
C VAL A 115 5.47 14.74 0.99
N LYS A 116 5.78 13.66 1.72
CA LYS A 116 5.37 13.51 3.13
C LYS A 116 5.92 14.64 4.00
N ALA A 117 7.14 15.09 3.78
CA ALA A 117 7.76 16.16 4.55
C ALA A 117 7.07 17.53 4.43
N VAL A 118 6.27 17.75 3.38
CA VAL A 118 5.48 18.98 3.18
C VAL A 118 3.98 18.79 3.44
N SER A 119 3.59 17.59 3.88
CA SER A 119 2.19 17.22 4.15
C SER A 119 1.78 17.47 5.61
N ASP A 120 0.50 17.73 5.84
CA ASP A 120 -0.03 17.94 7.19
C ASP A 120 -0.36 16.60 7.87
N THR A 121 -0.85 15.62 7.11
CA THR A 121 -1.01 14.24 7.56
C THR A 121 -0.88 13.26 6.41
N CYS A 122 -0.57 12.00 6.72
CA CYS A 122 -0.69 10.90 5.78
C CYS A 122 -2.04 10.18 5.93
N CYS A 123 -2.40 9.38 4.93
CA CYS A 123 -3.48 8.39 5.00
C CYS A 123 -3.12 7.11 4.25
N THR A 124 -3.95 6.08 4.40
CA THR A 124 -3.96 4.88 3.57
C THR A 124 -5.36 4.62 3.01
N SER A 125 -5.52 3.72 2.04
CA SER A 125 -6.85 3.27 1.59
C SER A 125 -7.70 2.68 2.74
N ALA A 126 -7.07 2.25 3.84
CA ALA A 126 -7.75 1.72 5.02
C ALA A 126 -8.35 2.80 5.93
N ASN A 127 -7.85 4.03 5.91
CA ASN A 127 -8.25 5.08 6.86
C ASN A 127 -8.42 6.48 6.25
N ALA A 128 -8.28 6.66 4.93
CA ALA A 128 -8.42 7.95 4.25
C ALA A 128 -9.70 8.69 4.63
N VAL A 129 -10.86 8.01 4.60
CA VAL A 129 -12.13 8.63 5.00
C VAL A 129 -12.08 9.16 6.43
N LYS A 130 -11.53 8.38 7.37
CA LYS A 130 -11.42 8.76 8.78
C LYS A 130 -10.45 9.93 8.96
N VAL A 131 -9.28 9.88 8.31
CA VAL A 131 -8.27 10.95 8.35
C VAL A 131 -8.89 12.26 7.87
N VAL A 132 -9.54 12.27 6.71
CA VAL A 132 -10.13 13.48 6.14
C VAL A 132 -11.31 14.00 6.99
N LYS A 133 -12.13 13.11 7.58
CA LYS A 133 -13.16 13.51 8.54
C LYS A 133 -12.60 14.22 9.78
N ASN A 134 -11.38 13.90 10.21
CA ASN A 134 -10.74 14.52 11.37
C ASN A 134 -9.94 15.79 11.03
N MET A 135 -9.78 16.14 9.75
CA MET A 135 -9.15 17.40 9.37
C MET A 135 -10.05 18.59 9.72
N PRO A 136 -9.51 19.70 10.25
CA PRO A 136 -10.34 20.83 10.69
C PRO A 136 -10.97 21.59 9.51
N ASN A 137 -10.27 21.66 8.38
CA ASN A 137 -10.67 22.46 7.22
C ASN A 137 -10.75 21.59 5.95
N GLY A 138 -11.06 22.23 4.81
CA GLY A 138 -10.90 21.61 3.51
C GLY A 138 -9.43 21.24 3.24
N ILE A 139 -9.24 20.28 2.32
CA ILE A 139 -7.93 19.67 2.06
C ILE A 139 -7.56 19.62 0.58
N ILE A 140 -6.26 19.54 0.32
CA ILE A 140 -5.68 18.98 -0.90
C ILE A 140 -5.39 17.49 -0.64
N PHE A 141 -5.90 16.61 -1.50
CA PHE A 141 -5.69 15.16 -1.41
C PHE A 141 -4.79 14.69 -2.54
N VAL A 142 -3.67 14.03 -2.21
CA VAL A 142 -2.66 13.59 -3.18
C VAL A 142 -2.25 12.12 -2.98
N PRO A 143 -1.72 11.44 -4.02
CA PRO A 143 -1.81 11.82 -5.43
C PRO A 143 -3.05 11.23 -6.11
N ASP A 144 -3.72 10.25 -5.50
CA ASP A 144 -4.71 9.40 -6.16
C ASP A 144 -6.10 10.06 -6.20
N GLU A 145 -6.56 10.41 -7.40
CA GLU A 145 -7.86 11.02 -7.64
C GLU A 145 -8.99 10.04 -7.31
N ASN A 146 -8.88 8.75 -7.67
CA ASN A 146 -9.92 7.75 -7.44
C ASN A 146 -10.23 7.57 -5.94
N LEU A 147 -9.21 7.41 -5.10
CA LEU A 147 -9.33 7.36 -3.65
C LEU A 147 -9.89 8.68 -3.10
N GLY A 148 -9.46 9.81 -3.64
CA GLY A 148 -10.00 11.12 -3.29
C GLY A 148 -11.50 11.26 -3.61
N GLN A 149 -11.94 10.79 -4.79
CA GLN A 149 -13.34 10.73 -5.20
C GLN A 149 -14.13 9.77 -4.30
N TYR A 150 -13.54 8.63 -3.93
CA TYR A 150 -14.14 7.71 -2.96
C TYR A 150 -14.32 8.39 -1.59
N VAL A 151 -13.32 9.12 -1.09
CA VAL A 151 -13.42 9.89 0.16
C VAL A 151 -14.54 10.93 0.10
N LYS A 152 -14.67 11.66 -1.03
CA LYS A 152 -15.78 12.61 -1.26
C LYS A 152 -17.16 11.99 -1.17
N ARG A 153 -17.31 10.66 -1.29
CA ARG A 153 -18.61 9.98 -1.07
C ARG A 153 -19.05 10.03 0.40
N PHE A 154 -18.11 10.13 1.34
CA PHE A 154 -18.36 10.06 2.79
C PHE A 154 -18.08 11.36 3.55
N VAL A 155 -17.41 12.32 2.92
CA VAL A 155 -17.10 13.65 3.47
C VAL A 155 -17.72 14.68 2.54
N LYS A 156 -18.83 15.30 2.99
CA LYS A 156 -19.64 16.23 2.18
C LYS A 156 -19.56 17.67 2.68
N ASP A 157 -19.09 17.83 3.90
CA ASP A 157 -18.99 19.07 4.66
C ASP A 157 -17.65 19.79 4.48
N LYS A 158 -16.74 19.24 3.66
CA LYS A 158 -15.40 19.81 3.41
C LYS A 158 -15.10 19.86 1.92
N GLU A 159 -14.45 20.93 1.53
CA GLU A 159 -13.85 21.03 0.20
C GLU A 159 -12.64 20.08 0.11
N ILE A 160 -12.59 19.29 -0.95
CA ILE A 160 -11.50 18.35 -1.21
C ILE A 160 -11.01 18.61 -2.65
N ILE A 161 -9.83 19.20 -2.77
CA ILE A 161 -9.16 19.41 -4.06
C ILE A 161 -8.30 18.17 -4.33
N LEU A 162 -8.46 17.58 -5.52
CA LEU A 162 -7.79 16.34 -5.88
C LEU A 162 -6.60 16.61 -6.79
N TRP A 163 -5.48 15.97 -6.48
CA TRP A 163 -4.37 15.88 -7.41
C TRP A 163 -4.70 14.86 -8.51
N PRO A 164 -4.40 15.14 -9.79
CA PRO A 164 -4.80 14.29 -10.92
C PRO A 164 -3.83 13.12 -11.12
N GLY A 165 -3.57 12.34 -10.06
CA GLY A 165 -2.80 11.09 -10.13
C GLY A 165 -3.72 9.87 -10.02
N PHE A 166 -3.22 8.71 -10.40
CA PHE A 166 -3.96 7.45 -10.37
C PHE A 166 -3.02 6.25 -10.33
N CYS A 167 -3.50 5.11 -9.84
CA CYS A 167 -2.78 3.85 -9.92
C CYS A 167 -3.03 3.13 -11.26
N PRO A 168 -2.03 2.96 -12.15
CA PRO A 168 -2.25 2.33 -13.45
C PRO A 168 -2.75 0.88 -13.36
N THR A 169 -2.42 0.17 -12.29
CA THR A 169 -2.88 -1.21 -12.08
C THR A 169 -4.38 -1.26 -11.76
N HIS A 170 -4.89 -0.32 -10.95
CA HIS A 170 -6.32 -0.28 -10.62
C HIS A 170 -7.15 0.43 -11.68
N GLU A 171 -6.57 1.42 -12.37
CA GLU A 171 -7.17 2.09 -13.54
C GLU A 171 -7.37 1.12 -14.70
N GLY A 172 -6.45 0.14 -14.86
CA GLY A 172 -6.56 -0.90 -15.88
C GLY A 172 -7.53 -2.03 -15.56
N ILE A 173 -8.21 -2.01 -14.41
CA ILE A 173 -9.28 -2.96 -14.09
C ILE A 173 -10.57 -2.41 -14.67
N GLU A 174 -11.01 -2.95 -15.80
CA GLU A 174 -12.23 -2.50 -16.47
C GLU A 174 -13.47 -3.14 -15.82
N LYS A 175 -14.58 -2.40 -15.79
CA LYS A 175 -15.86 -2.90 -15.28
C LYS A 175 -16.29 -4.16 -16.03
N GLU A 176 -16.05 -4.22 -17.33
CA GLU A 176 -16.36 -5.34 -18.21
C GLU A 176 -15.64 -6.63 -17.78
N ASP A 177 -14.38 -6.53 -17.33
CA ASP A 177 -13.63 -7.68 -16.79
C ASP A 177 -14.29 -8.24 -15.53
N ILE A 178 -14.74 -7.36 -14.64
CA ILE A 178 -15.45 -7.75 -13.41
C ILE A 178 -16.80 -8.37 -13.72
N LEU A 179 -17.55 -7.80 -14.67
CA LEU A 179 -18.85 -8.34 -15.09
C LEU A 179 -18.71 -9.69 -15.79
N LYS A 180 -17.64 -9.90 -16.56
CA LYS A 180 -17.32 -11.20 -17.16
C LYS A 180 -17.08 -12.26 -16.08
N LEU A 181 -16.23 -11.96 -15.09
CA LEU A 181 -16.02 -12.85 -13.94
C LEU A 181 -17.31 -13.08 -13.15
N LYS A 182 -18.15 -12.06 -12.99
CA LYS A 182 -19.46 -12.17 -12.30
C LYS A 182 -20.44 -13.04 -13.07
N LYS A 183 -20.37 -13.07 -14.41
CA LYS A 183 -21.17 -13.98 -15.24
C LYS A 183 -20.69 -15.43 -15.11
N GLU A 184 -19.38 -15.64 -15.02
CA GLU A 184 -18.77 -16.96 -14.80
C GLU A 184 -18.99 -17.48 -13.37
N HIS A 185 -19.07 -16.57 -12.40
CA HIS A 185 -19.28 -16.85 -10.97
C HIS A 185 -20.43 -16.01 -10.39
N PRO A 186 -21.70 -16.34 -10.71
CA PRO A 186 -22.87 -15.52 -10.34
C PRO A 186 -23.05 -15.29 -8.83
N ASP A 187 -22.61 -16.24 -8.01
CA ASP A 187 -22.66 -16.22 -6.54
C ASP A 187 -21.48 -15.48 -5.89
N ALA A 188 -20.48 -15.03 -6.66
CA ALA A 188 -19.31 -14.37 -6.09
C ALA A 188 -19.59 -12.94 -5.61
N GLU A 189 -19.16 -12.59 -4.40
CA GLU A 189 -19.18 -11.19 -3.93
C GLU A 189 -18.03 -10.40 -4.57
N ILE A 190 -18.26 -9.12 -4.90
CA ILE A 190 -17.25 -8.28 -5.55
C ILE A 190 -16.56 -7.41 -4.49
N LEU A 191 -15.25 -7.56 -4.34
CA LEU A 191 -14.40 -6.75 -3.47
C LEU A 191 -13.56 -5.80 -4.33
N ALA A 192 -13.70 -4.49 -4.16
CA ALA A 192 -12.96 -3.51 -4.95
C ALA A 192 -12.07 -2.61 -4.10
N HIS A 193 -10.90 -2.26 -4.63
CA HIS A 193 -10.01 -1.31 -3.98
C HIS A 193 -10.51 0.11 -4.28
N PRO A 194 -10.42 1.06 -3.34
CA PRO A 194 -10.86 2.44 -3.58
C PRO A 194 -9.98 3.23 -4.57
N GLU A 195 -8.90 2.63 -5.08
CA GLU A 195 -8.09 3.18 -6.19
C GLU A 195 -8.70 2.82 -7.57
N CYS A 196 -9.69 1.93 -7.63
CA CYS A 196 -10.40 1.63 -8.87
C CYS A 196 -11.26 2.82 -9.33
N THR A 197 -11.59 2.83 -10.60
CA THR A 197 -12.53 3.79 -11.21
C THR A 197 -13.92 3.70 -10.57
N ALA A 198 -14.67 4.80 -10.66
CA ALA A 198 -15.98 4.92 -10.00
C ALA A 198 -16.98 3.84 -10.44
N ASP A 199 -16.94 3.43 -11.70
CA ASP A 199 -17.83 2.44 -12.28
C ASP A 199 -17.56 1.00 -11.80
N VAL A 200 -16.30 0.67 -11.45
CA VAL A 200 -15.94 -0.56 -10.73
C VAL A 200 -16.36 -0.48 -9.27
N ILE A 201 -16.12 0.66 -8.62
CA ILE A 201 -16.55 0.92 -7.23
C ILE A 201 -18.07 0.75 -7.09
N ASP A 202 -18.86 1.25 -8.03
CA ASP A 202 -20.33 1.27 -7.97
C ASP A 202 -20.97 -0.13 -8.08
N ILE A 203 -20.27 -1.11 -8.64
CA ILE A 203 -20.75 -2.49 -8.73
C ILE A 203 -20.20 -3.40 -7.62
N ALA A 204 -19.32 -2.89 -6.76
CA ALA A 204 -18.69 -3.68 -5.71
C ALA A 204 -19.66 -3.98 -4.55
N THR A 205 -19.63 -5.22 -4.06
CA THR A 205 -20.29 -5.60 -2.80
C THR A 205 -19.61 -4.92 -1.61
N LYS A 206 -18.28 -4.82 -1.66
CA LYS A 206 -17.49 -4.16 -0.62
C LYS A 206 -16.31 -3.40 -1.24
N VAL A 207 -16.13 -2.16 -0.81
CA VAL A 207 -14.94 -1.36 -1.12
C VAL A 207 -14.05 -1.29 0.13
N ALA A 208 -12.78 -1.66 0.01
CA ALA A 208 -11.85 -1.72 1.15
C ALA A 208 -10.37 -1.73 0.73
N SER A 209 -9.46 -1.43 1.67
CA SER A 209 -8.03 -1.76 1.49
C SER A 209 -7.85 -3.28 1.38
N THR A 210 -6.68 -3.73 0.91
CA THR A 210 -6.38 -5.16 0.77
C THR A 210 -6.57 -5.96 2.07
N GLU A 211 -6.14 -5.42 3.21
CA GLU A 211 -6.40 -6.05 4.50
C GLU A 211 -7.89 -5.99 4.90
N GLY A 212 -8.60 -4.93 4.52
CA GLY A 212 -10.04 -4.84 4.71
C GLY A 212 -10.81 -5.87 3.87
N MET A 213 -10.35 -6.18 2.66
CA MET A 213 -10.88 -7.24 1.81
C MET A 213 -10.67 -8.61 2.45
N VAL A 214 -9.46 -8.90 2.96
CA VAL A 214 -9.17 -10.16 3.67
C VAL A 214 -10.09 -10.33 4.88
N LYS A 215 -10.21 -9.30 5.73
CA LYS A 215 -11.10 -9.33 6.91
C LYS A 215 -12.56 -9.52 6.53
N TYR A 216 -13.02 -8.84 5.49
CA TYR A 216 -14.40 -8.97 5.02
C TYR A 216 -14.67 -10.37 4.46
N ALA A 217 -13.76 -10.91 3.64
CA ALA A 217 -13.88 -12.25 3.11
C ALA A 217 -13.87 -13.29 4.23
N LEU A 218 -13.03 -13.15 5.28
CA LEU A 218 -13.03 -14.04 6.44
C LEU A 218 -14.39 -14.06 7.16
N ALA A 219 -15.02 -12.90 7.33
CA ALA A 219 -16.29 -12.76 8.04
C ALA A 219 -17.53 -13.11 7.18
N SER A 220 -17.44 -13.01 5.85
CA SER A 220 -18.56 -13.30 4.94
C SER A 220 -18.86 -14.79 4.88
N SER A 221 -20.15 -15.14 4.78
CA SER A 221 -20.60 -16.51 4.53
C SER A 221 -20.39 -16.95 3.07
N SER A 222 -20.11 -16.02 2.16
CA SER A 222 -19.84 -16.36 0.75
C SER A 222 -18.57 -17.21 0.62
N LYS A 223 -18.62 -18.09 -0.38
CA LYS A 223 -17.53 -19.00 -0.76
C LYS A 223 -16.73 -18.49 -1.95
N LYS A 224 -17.22 -17.51 -2.69
CA LYS A 224 -16.61 -17.02 -3.91
C LYS A 224 -16.49 -15.51 -3.88
N PHE A 225 -15.34 -15.00 -4.29
CA PHE A 225 -15.06 -13.57 -4.32
C PHE A 225 -14.37 -13.19 -5.62
N ILE A 226 -14.82 -12.11 -6.23
CA ILE A 226 -14.13 -11.41 -7.31
C ILE A 226 -13.38 -10.25 -6.67
N VAL A 227 -12.07 -10.21 -6.87
CA VAL A 227 -11.13 -9.33 -6.18
C VAL A 227 -10.59 -8.32 -7.19
N ALA A 228 -11.23 -7.15 -7.25
CA ALA A 228 -10.84 -6.00 -8.06
C ALA A 228 -9.72 -5.21 -7.37
N THR A 229 -8.55 -5.82 -7.34
CA THR A 229 -7.25 -5.23 -6.97
C THR A 229 -6.15 -6.04 -7.67
N GLU A 230 -4.88 -5.70 -7.42
CA GLU A 230 -3.76 -6.56 -7.81
C GLU A 230 -3.94 -8.04 -7.39
N LYS A 231 -3.73 -8.95 -8.36
CA LYS A 231 -4.19 -10.34 -8.28
C LYS A 231 -3.48 -11.20 -7.25
N GLU A 232 -2.26 -10.86 -6.80
CA GLU A 232 -1.53 -11.67 -5.82
C GLU A 232 -2.09 -11.52 -4.40
N LEU A 233 -3.05 -10.61 -4.17
CA LEU A 233 -3.90 -10.68 -2.98
C LEU A 233 -4.66 -12.01 -2.91
N CYS A 234 -5.11 -12.55 -4.05
CA CYS A 234 -5.82 -13.82 -4.10
C CYS A 234 -4.97 -14.99 -3.58
N TYR A 235 -3.64 -14.94 -3.76
CA TYR A 235 -2.75 -15.95 -3.19
C TYR A 235 -2.82 -15.97 -1.66
N ARG A 236 -2.68 -14.80 -1.02
CA ARG A 236 -2.82 -14.65 0.43
C ARG A 236 -4.20 -15.11 0.90
N MET A 237 -5.25 -14.63 0.24
CA MET A 237 -6.63 -14.99 0.58
C MET A 237 -6.87 -16.49 0.48
N LYS A 238 -6.36 -17.16 -0.56
CA LYS A 238 -6.48 -18.61 -0.72
C LYS A 238 -5.69 -19.40 0.33
N LYS A 239 -4.53 -18.90 0.74
CA LYS A 239 -3.72 -19.49 1.81
C LYS A 239 -4.40 -19.40 3.18
N GLU A 240 -5.05 -18.27 3.47
CA GLU A 240 -5.76 -18.04 4.73
C GLU A 240 -7.17 -18.67 4.76
N MET A 241 -7.81 -18.81 3.60
CA MET A 241 -9.17 -19.34 3.43
C MET A 241 -9.20 -20.42 2.33
N PRO A 242 -8.60 -21.60 2.56
CA PRO A 242 -8.46 -22.63 1.54
C PRO A 242 -9.80 -23.18 1.02
N GLU A 243 -10.87 -23.06 1.80
CA GLU A 243 -12.24 -23.47 1.45
C GLU A 243 -13.01 -22.45 0.60
N LYS A 244 -12.42 -21.28 0.32
CA LYS A 244 -13.00 -20.22 -0.50
C LYS A 244 -12.28 -20.10 -1.85
N GLU A 245 -12.96 -19.52 -2.82
CA GLU A 245 -12.46 -19.27 -4.17
C GLU A 245 -12.33 -17.77 -4.42
N PHE A 246 -11.22 -17.38 -5.03
CA PHE A 246 -10.86 -15.98 -5.28
C PHE A 246 -10.48 -15.82 -6.75
N TYR A 247 -11.16 -14.93 -7.44
CA TYR A 247 -10.95 -14.63 -8.86
C TYR A 247 -10.54 -13.17 -9.01
N ALA A 248 -9.62 -12.86 -9.92
CA ALA A 248 -9.21 -11.50 -10.20
C ALA A 248 -9.00 -11.35 -11.72
N PRO A 249 -9.12 -10.13 -12.27
CA PRO A 249 -8.74 -9.86 -13.66
C PRO A 249 -7.29 -10.28 -13.93
N GLU A 250 -7.03 -10.95 -15.05
CA GLU A 250 -5.69 -11.49 -15.35
C GLU A 250 -4.63 -10.39 -15.53
N ASN A 251 -5.05 -9.23 -16.03
CA ASN A 251 -4.26 -8.03 -16.26
C ASN A 251 -3.98 -7.21 -15.00
N ALA A 252 -4.61 -7.50 -13.85
CA ALA A 252 -4.43 -6.78 -12.59
C ALA A 252 -3.09 -7.12 -11.92
N ILE A 253 -1.98 -6.78 -12.57
CA ILE A 253 -0.62 -7.06 -12.12
C ILE A 253 0.13 -5.75 -11.95
N CYS A 254 0.75 -5.56 -10.78
CA CYS A 254 1.64 -4.42 -10.57
C CYS A 254 3.07 -4.79 -10.97
N PRO A 255 3.59 -4.37 -12.13
CA PRO A 255 4.90 -4.82 -12.62
C PRO A 255 6.04 -4.41 -11.68
N THR A 256 5.89 -3.29 -10.97
CA THR A 256 6.93 -2.78 -10.06
C THR A 256 6.99 -3.60 -8.77
N MET A 257 5.86 -4.05 -8.23
CA MET A 257 5.83 -5.02 -7.12
C MET A 257 6.52 -6.34 -7.50
N LYS A 258 6.36 -6.81 -8.75
CA LYS A 258 6.95 -8.07 -9.23
C LYS A 258 8.45 -8.03 -9.50
N LYS A 259 9.10 -6.87 -9.34
CA LYS A 259 10.56 -6.74 -9.46
C LYS A 259 11.32 -7.40 -8.30
N ILE A 260 10.68 -7.56 -7.16
CA ILE A 260 11.25 -8.24 -5.99
C ILE A 260 11.24 -9.75 -6.26
N THR A 261 12.40 -10.39 -6.06
CA THR A 261 12.57 -11.85 -6.24
C THR A 261 13.38 -12.43 -5.08
N LEU A 262 13.32 -13.75 -4.89
CA LEU A 262 14.04 -14.44 -3.80
C LEU A 262 15.56 -14.22 -3.90
N GLU A 263 16.11 -14.21 -5.11
CA GLU A 263 17.53 -13.97 -5.35
C GLU A 263 17.93 -12.57 -4.89
N LYS A 264 17.10 -11.56 -5.16
CA LYS A 264 17.36 -10.18 -4.73
C LYS A 264 17.23 -10.02 -3.21
N VAL A 265 16.26 -10.68 -2.59
CA VAL A 265 16.11 -10.70 -1.12
C VAL A 265 17.33 -11.36 -0.47
N MET A 266 17.77 -12.51 -0.97
CA MET A 266 18.97 -13.21 -0.50
C MET A 266 20.22 -12.35 -0.66
N GLU A 267 20.43 -11.75 -1.83
CA GLU A 267 21.58 -10.88 -2.10
C GLU A 267 21.55 -9.62 -1.21
N CYS A 268 20.37 -9.08 -0.92
CA CYS A 268 20.21 -7.98 0.03
C CYS A 268 20.68 -8.33 1.44
N LEU A 269 20.21 -9.44 1.99
CA LEU A 269 20.63 -9.90 3.32
C LEU A 269 22.12 -10.24 3.38
N LYS A 270 22.66 -10.79 2.29
CA LYS A 270 24.08 -11.14 2.18
C LYS A 270 24.97 -9.89 2.17
N LYS A 271 24.62 -8.91 1.34
CA LYS A 271 25.43 -7.69 1.11
C LYS A 271 25.09 -6.53 2.04
N MET A 272 23.98 -6.62 2.77
CA MET A 272 23.40 -5.53 3.56
C MET A 272 23.14 -4.27 2.71
N LYS A 273 22.75 -4.45 1.44
CA LYS A 273 22.54 -3.39 0.45
C LYS A 273 21.51 -3.83 -0.59
N PRO A 274 20.76 -2.89 -1.22
CA PRO A 274 20.79 -1.44 -1.01
C PRO A 274 20.11 -1.02 0.29
N GLU A 275 20.73 -0.12 1.04
CA GLU A 275 20.10 0.54 2.19
C GLU A 275 19.34 1.79 1.74
N ILE A 276 18.16 2.00 2.31
CA ILE A 276 17.39 3.24 2.17
C ILE A 276 18.00 4.31 3.07
N ILE A 277 18.56 5.34 2.44
CA ILE A 277 19.11 6.52 3.09
C ILE A 277 18.25 7.72 2.72
N ILE A 278 17.77 8.45 3.72
CA ILE A 278 16.95 9.65 3.57
C ILE A 278 17.60 10.76 4.38
N ASP A 279 17.59 11.99 3.87
CA ASP A 279 18.06 13.16 4.60
C ASP A 279 17.37 13.31 5.97
N LYS A 280 18.14 13.69 6.99
CA LYS A 280 17.64 13.75 8.38
C LYS A 280 16.53 14.79 8.56
N GLU A 281 16.58 15.91 7.84
CA GLU A 281 15.53 16.92 7.90
C GLU A 281 14.26 16.44 7.22
N ILE A 282 14.38 15.68 6.12
CA ILE A 282 13.23 15.03 5.47
C ILE A 282 12.60 14.00 6.40
N ILE A 283 13.39 13.13 7.06
CA ILE A 283 12.88 12.17 8.05
C ILE A 283 12.09 12.91 9.14
N LYS A 284 12.69 13.92 9.76
CA LYS A 284 12.07 14.68 10.85
C LYS A 284 10.73 15.30 10.45
N LYS A 285 10.66 15.87 9.24
CA LYS A 285 9.44 16.48 8.71
C LYS A 285 8.39 15.45 8.32
N ALA A 286 8.78 14.35 7.68
CA ALA A 286 7.88 13.29 7.21
C ALA A 286 7.38 12.37 8.33
N GLN A 287 8.08 12.31 9.46
CA GLN A 287 7.70 11.47 10.60
C GLN A 287 6.35 11.90 11.19
N LYS A 288 6.16 13.19 11.44
CA LYS A 288 4.93 13.73 12.05
C LYS A 288 3.65 13.36 11.27
N PRO A 289 3.53 13.57 9.95
CA PRO A 289 2.33 13.18 9.21
C PRO A 289 2.12 11.66 9.16
N LEU A 290 3.18 10.86 9.12
CA LEU A 290 3.10 9.40 9.22
C LEU A 290 2.62 8.92 10.60
N GLU A 291 3.10 9.53 11.67
CA GLU A 291 2.68 9.18 13.03
C GLU A 291 1.23 9.53 13.28
N ARG A 292 0.77 10.71 12.84
CA ARG A 292 -0.66 11.10 12.88
C ARG A 292 -1.54 10.07 12.18
N MET A 293 -1.14 9.62 10.99
CA MET A 293 -1.84 8.58 10.25
C MET A 293 -1.94 7.26 11.05
N ILE A 294 -0.84 6.84 11.69
CA ILE A 294 -0.79 5.61 12.48
C ILE A 294 -1.65 5.73 13.74
N GLU A 295 -1.63 6.88 14.42
CA GLU A 295 -2.42 7.17 15.62
C GLU A 295 -3.92 7.16 15.34
N ILE A 296 -4.35 7.70 14.19
CA ILE A 296 -5.75 7.66 13.77
C ILE A 296 -6.23 6.21 13.57
N GLY A 297 -5.35 5.30 13.18
CA GLY A 297 -5.66 3.88 13.03
C GLY A 297 -6.66 3.59 11.89
N ARG A 298 -7.21 2.37 11.90
CA ARG A 298 -8.20 1.89 10.92
C ARG A 298 -9.65 2.02 11.40
N GLU A 299 -9.86 1.82 12.70
CA GLU A 299 -11.17 1.87 13.39
C GLU A 299 -11.33 3.21 14.08
#